data_AF-A0A923Z7A9-F1
#
_entry.id   AF-A0A923Z7A9-F1
#
_cell.length_a   1.000
_cell.length_b   1.000
_cell.length_c   1.000
_cell.angle_alpha   90.00
_cell.angle_beta   90.00
_cell.angle_gamma   90.00
#
_symmetry.space_group_name_H-M   'P 1'
#
loop_
_entity.id
_entity.type
_entity.pdbx_description
1 polymer ?
#
loop_
_entity_poly.entity_id
_entity_poly.type
_entity_poly.pdbx_seq_one_letter_code
_entity_poly.pdbx_strand_id
1 'polypeptide(L)' 'MAKQRKKFDTSLKLEVVRMIKEQGLSVQHVSESMNIGPTAIRRWVTQ' A
#
# COMPACT_ATOMS: atom_id res chain seq x y z
N MET A 1 -12.79 5.87 20.27
CA MET A 1 -12.40 6.91 19.30
C MET A 1 -12.35 6.32 17.90
N ALA A 2 -13.10 6.83 16.93
CA ALA A 2 -13.05 6.33 15.55
C ALA A 2 -11.76 6.82 14.88
N LYS A 3 -10.84 5.92 14.54
CA LYS A 3 -9.60 6.26 13.82
C LYS A 3 -9.98 6.82 12.45
N GLN A 4 -9.65 8.08 12.19
CA GLN A 4 -9.96 8.75 10.93
C GLN A 4 -9.31 7.97 9.78
N ARG A 5 -10.10 7.50 8.82
CA ARG A 5 -9.59 6.73 7.68
C ARG A 5 -8.84 7.66 6.74
N LYS A 6 -7.53 7.44 6.55
CA LYS A 6 -6.78 8.09 5.47
C LYS A 6 -7.37 7.67 4.13
N LYS A 7 -7.73 8.64 3.30
CA LYS A 7 -8.05 8.41 1.89
C LYS A 7 -6.75 8.41 1.11
N PHE A 8 -6.57 7.41 0.25
CA PHE A 8 -5.44 7.30 -0.66
C PHE A 8 -5.97 7.43 -2.09
N ASP A 9 -5.27 8.21 -2.91
CA ASP A 9 -5.59 8.35 -4.33
C ASP A 9 -5.43 7.01 -5.06
N THR A 10 -6.19 6.82 -6.14
CA THR A 10 -6.12 5.59 -6.96
C THR A 10 -4.73 5.41 -7.56
N SER A 11 -4.09 6.50 -8.00
CA SER A 11 -2.77 6.47 -8.63
C SER A 11 -1.71 5.92 -7.66
N LEU A 12 -1.76 6.37 -6.40
CA LEU A 12 -0.87 5.87 -5.34
C LEU A 12 -1.07 4.38 -5.08
N LYS A 13 -2.32 3.89 -5.09
CA LYS A 13 -2.59 2.45 -4.91
C LYS A 13 -2.03 1.62 -6.04
N LEU A 14 -2.17 2.10 -7.28
CA LEU A 14 -1.62 1.43 -8.47
C LEU A 14 -0.10 1.37 -8.42
N GLU A 15 0.56 2.46 -8.03
CA GLU A 15 2.00 2.50 -7.84
C GLU A 15 2.47 1.47 -6.81
N VAL A 16 1.81 1.39 -5.66
CA VAL A 16 2.12 0.39 -4.61
C VAL A 16 1.95 -1.04 -5.12
N VAL A 17 0.88 -1.33 -5.85
CA VAL A 17 0.65 -2.67 -6.43
C VAL A 17 1.72 -2.99 -7.47
N ARG A 18 2.12 -2.02 -8.28
CA ARG A 18 3.19 -2.15 -9.29
C ARG A 18 4.54 -2.46 -8.64
N MET A 19 4.91 -1.72 -7.60
CA MET A 19 6.14 -1.95 -6.82
C MET A 19 6.22 -3.38 -6.28
N ILE A 20 5.10 -3.96 -5.84
CA ILE A 20 5.08 -5.32 -5.28
C ILE A 20 5.03 -6.38 -6.39
N LYS A 21 4.11 -6.25 -7.35
CA LYS A 21 3.87 -7.29 -8.37
C LYS A 21 4.89 -7.28 -9.49
N GLU A 22 5.32 -6.09 -9.94
CA GLU A 22 6.24 -5.97 -11.07
C GLU A 22 7.70 -5.86 -10.62
N GLN A 23 7.98 -5.10 -9.57
CA GLN A 23 9.35 -4.89 -9.09
C GLN A 23 9.77 -5.91 -8.01
N GLY A 24 8.83 -6.74 -7.53
CA GLY A 24 9.12 -7.79 -6.54
C GLY A 24 9.46 -7.27 -5.14
N LEU A 25 9.12 -6.01 -4.83
CA LEU A 25 9.40 -5.44 -3.51
C LEU A 25 8.51 -6.06 -2.44
N SER A 26 9.07 -6.22 -1.23
CA SER A 26 8.31 -6.78 -0.11
C SER A 26 7.29 -5.75 0.42
N VAL A 27 6.17 -6.26 0.93
CA VAL A 27 5.13 -5.42 1.57
C VAL A 27 5.72 -4.56 2.70
N GLN A 28 6.67 -5.10 3.45
CA GLN A 28 7.30 -4.39 4.56
C GLN A 28 8.18 -3.24 4.06
N HIS A 29 8.98 -3.49 3.02
CA HIS A 29 9.80 -2.45 2.41
C HIS A 29 8.94 -1.29 1.88
N VAL A 30 7.86 -1.59 1.17
CA VAL A 30 6.93 -0.56 0.64
C VAL A 30 6.18 0.16 1.77
N SER A 31 5.85 -0.56 2.85
CA SER A 31 5.22 0.02 4.04
C SER A 31 6.09 1.06 4.71
N GLU A 32 7.38 0.75 4.90
CA GLU A 32 8.36 1.62 5.53
C GLU A 32 8.72 2.81 4.62
N SER A 33 8.92 2.59 3.32
CA SER A 33 9.30 3.66 2.38
C SER A 33 8.19 4.67 2.12
N MET A 34 6.94 4.23 1.98
CA MET A 34 5.79 5.10 1.67
C MET A 34 4.99 5.51 2.91
N ASN A 35 5.36 5.02 4.10
CA ASN A 35 4.63 5.21 5.35
C ASN A 35 3.14 4.81 5.25
N ILE A 36 2.88 3.68 4.60
CA ILE A 36 1.56 3.10 4.41
C ILE A 36 1.45 1.84 5.25
N GLY A 37 0.34 1.67 5.98
CA GLY A 37 0.16 0.51 6.83
C GLY A 37 0.13 -0.81 6.03
N PRO A 38 0.82 -1.88 6.47
CA PRO A 38 0.97 -3.11 5.70
C PRO A 38 -0.38 -3.80 5.42
N THR A 39 -1.38 -3.63 6.29
CA THR A 39 -2.74 -4.14 6.08
C THR A 39 -3.43 -3.48 4.88
N ALA A 40 -3.23 -2.18 4.67
CA ALA A 40 -3.80 -1.47 3.52
C ALA A 40 -3.14 -1.96 2.22
N ILE A 41 -1.81 -2.10 2.24
CA ILE A 41 -1.02 -2.62 1.13
C ILE A 41 -1.50 -4.03 0.74
N ARG A 42 -1.59 -4.95 1.71
CA ARG A 42 -2.07 -6.32 1.46
C ARG A 42 -3.46 -6.32 0.82
N ARG A 43 -4.38 -5.49 1.31
CA ARG A 43 -5.72 -5.34 0.73
C ARG A 43 -5.68 -4.86 -0.73
N TRP A 44 -4.79 -3.94 -1.09
CA TRP A 44 -4.69 -3.44 -2.46
C TRP A 44 -4.08 -4.47 -3.41
N VAL A 45 -3.12 -5.27 -2.95
CA VAL A 45 -2.52 -6.34 -3.75
C VAL A 45 -3.52 -7.46 -4.06
N THR A 46 -4.46 -7.72 -3.14
CA THR A 46 -5.51 -8.75 -3.26
C THR A 46 -6.78 -8.29 -4.00
N GLN A 47 -6.99 -6.98 -4.14
CA GLN A 47 -8.09 -6.44 -4.95
C GLN A 47 -7.72 -6.45 -6.43
#